data_AF-A0AAU2IWH5-F1
#
_entry.id   AF-A0AAU2IWH5-F1
#
_cell.length_a   1.000
_cell.length_b   1.000
_cell.length_c   1.000
_cell.angle_alpha   90.00
_cell.angle_beta   90.00
_cell.angle_gamma   90.00
#
_symmetry.space_group_name_H-M   'P 1'
#
loop_
_entity.id
_entity.type
_entity.pdbx_description
1 polymer ?
#
loop_
_entity_poly.entity_id
_entity_poly.type
_entity_poly.pdbx_seq_one_letter_code
_entity_poly.pdbx_strand_id
1 'polypeptide(L)'
;MTSLVRHMTFDCADAYKLGSFWAEVLGSRLSDDDNPGDPEALVETPGAALLFVSVPEPKSVKNRVHLDIQPQDRTRDEEVERLLALGARLVGDHRRPDGRGWATLADPEGNEFCVECSAVERATLTATRMPVAADDVTTAVHLALAALREVPEDHWRAPAGSLEWDSWETVEHLNDDLFAYAAQLGPRKPPLDREVPYRWGADRKGGPANSIFANPDAGPVGLLQTLEASGALLTAMVRTTAADVRSYHSYGVSDPEGFAAMGIVETLVHTHDVVQDLDIAWAPPTDLCDRVLARLFPDAPDDADRWTVLLWSTGRAALPGREHVTSWKWRSAPLDAV
;
A
#
# COMPACT_ATOMS: atom_id res chain seq x y z
N MET A 1 -8.62 26.35 -12.46
CA MET A 1 -7.77 25.70 -11.46
C MET A 1 -7.73 26.58 -10.24
N THR A 2 -7.73 25.97 -9.05
CA THR A 2 -7.50 26.66 -7.78
C THR A 2 -6.02 26.55 -7.40
N SER A 3 -5.57 27.36 -6.43
CA SER A 3 -4.21 27.29 -5.89
C SER A 3 -3.95 25.95 -5.19
N LEU A 4 -2.69 25.50 -5.19
CA LEU A 4 -2.19 24.35 -4.42
C LEU A 4 -1.29 24.87 -3.30
N VAL A 5 -1.35 24.23 -2.13
CA VAL A 5 -0.29 24.39 -1.12
C VAL A 5 0.97 23.73 -1.66
N ARG A 6 2.10 24.43 -1.64
CA ARG A 6 3.37 23.94 -2.20
C ARG A 6 4.30 23.38 -1.13
N HIS A 7 4.63 24.17 -0.12
CA HIS A 7 5.52 23.75 0.97
C HIS A 7 5.16 24.47 2.27
N MET A 8 5.61 23.89 3.39
CA MET A 8 5.70 24.54 4.69
C MET A 8 7.14 25.01 4.89
N THR A 9 7.33 26.29 5.22
CA THR A 9 8.66 26.90 5.31
C THR A 9 9.10 27.08 6.76
N PHE A 10 10.35 26.75 7.04
CA PHE A 10 11.00 26.87 8.35
C PHE A 10 12.24 27.75 8.23
N ASP A 11 12.33 28.74 9.10
CA ASP A 11 13.54 29.53 9.29
C ASP A 11 14.57 28.70 10.10
N CYS A 12 15.83 28.75 9.70
CA CYS A 12 16.93 28.04 10.33
C CYS A 12 18.28 28.78 10.13
N ALA A 13 19.34 28.34 10.79
CA ALA A 13 20.68 28.87 10.63
C ALA A 13 21.47 28.15 9.52
N ASP A 14 21.19 26.87 9.26
CA ASP A 14 21.85 26.08 8.21
C ASP A 14 20.85 25.17 7.48
N ALA A 15 20.30 25.68 6.37
CA ALA A 15 19.27 24.99 5.60
C ALA A 15 19.69 23.59 5.14
N TYR A 16 20.93 23.42 4.68
CA TYR A 16 21.43 22.13 4.20
C TYR A 16 21.50 21.10 5.34
N LYS A 17 22.03 21.47 6.51
CA LYS A 17 22.11 20.55 7.66
C LYS A 17 20.73 20.18 8.18
N LEU A 18 19.84 21.17 8.33
CA LEU A 18 18.51 20.91 8.85
C LEU A 18 17.65 20.11 7.86
N GLY A 19 17.76 20.42 6.57
CA GLY A 19 17.13 19.64 5.51
C GLY A 19 17.66 18.21 5.44
N SER A 20 18.97 17.99 5.63
CA SER A 20 19.55 16.63 5.72
C SER A 20 18.97 15.83 6.90
N PHE A 21 18.83 16.46 8.07
CA PHE A 21 18.16 15.84 9.21
C PHE A 21 16.72 15.44 8.87
N TRP A 22 15.94 16.35 8.28
CA TRP A 22 14.54 16.07 7.90
C TRP A 22 14.40 15.05 6.77
N ALA A 23 15.36 14.97 5.86
CA ALA A 23 15.43 13.92 4.85
C ALA A 23 15.53 12.54 5.51
N GLU A 24 16.39 12.37 6.54
CA GLU A 24 16.48 11.13 7.31
C GLU A 24 15.23 10.84 8.17
N VAL A 25 14.60 11.88 8.72
CA VAL A 25 13.33 11.75 9.46
C VAL A 25 12.25 11.18 8.54
N LEU A 26 12.10 11.73 7.33
CA LEU A 26 11.01 11.39 6.42
C LEU A 26 11.35 10.26 5.43
N GLY A 27 12.55 9.66 5.54
CA GLY A 27 13.01 8.63 4.60
C GLY A 27 13.11 9.14 3.16
N SER A 28 13.44 10.42 2.98
CA SER A 28 13.57 11.09 1.69
C SER A 28 15.01 11.55 1.45
N ARG A 29 15.20 12.41 0.46
CA ARG A 29 16.47 13.08 0.12
C ARG A 29 16.24 14.56 -0.13
N LEU A 30 17.30 15.34 0.01
CA LEU A 30 17.34 16.72 -0.48
C LEU A 30 17.22 16.76 -2.01
N SER A 31 16.87 17.94 -2.55
CA SER A 31 16.99 18.18 -3.99
C SER A 31 18.44 17.96 -4.43
N ASP A 32 18.63 17.40 -5.63
CA ASP A 32 19.97 17.20 -6.20
C ASP A 32 20.68 18.55 -6.47
N ASP A 33 19.94 19.66 -6.46
CA ASP A 33 20.45 21.03 -6.62
C ASP A 33 20.82 21.72 -5.29
N ASP A 34 20.45 21.16 -4.13
CA ASP A 34 20.72 21.77 -2.81
C ASP A 34 22.11 21.38 -2.29
N ASN A 35 22.96 22.35 -1.99
CA ASN A 35 24.36 22.15 -1.58
C ASN A 35 24.69 22.81 -0.23
N PRO A 36 25.77 22.38 0.46
CA PRO A 36 26.23 23.02 1.68
C PRO A 36 26.51 24.52 1.50
N GLY A 37 25.85 25.34 2.30
CA GLY A 37 25.98 26.81 2.27
C GLY A 37 24.93 27.53 1.44
N ASP A 38 24.04 26.80 0.75
CA ASP A 38 22.91 27.40 0.05
C ASP A 38 21.92 28.05 1.03
N PRO A 39 21.24 29.13 0.61
CA PRO A 39 20.34 29.88 1.48
C PRO A 39 19.05 29.11 1.78
N GLU A 40 18.75 28.04 1.03
CA GLU A 40 17.57 27.21 1.23
C GLU A 40 17.85 25.75 0.88
N ALA A 41 17.00 24.85 1.38
CA ALA A 41 17.02 23.43 1.06
C ALA A 41 15.61 22.85 1.13
N LEU A 42 15.24 22.01 0.16
CA LEU A 42 13.91 21.45 0.02
C LEU A 42 13.92 19.93 0.28
N VAL A 43 13.01 19.49 1.15
CA VAL A 43 12.71 18.07 1.37
C VAL A 43 11.31 17.78 0.88
N GLU A 44 11.17 16.97 -0.17
CA GLU A 44 9.89 16.54 -0.71
C GLU A 44 9.57 15.10 -0.27
N THR A 45 8.31 14.84 0.06
CA THR A 45 7.79 13.51 0.38
C THR A 45 6.42 13.34 -0.28
N PRO A 46 5.90 12.12 -0.52
CA PRO A 46 4.56 11.95 -1.06
C PRO A 46 3.50 12.74 -0.26
N GLY A 47 2.97 13.80 -0.86
CA GLY A 47 1.90 14.63 -0.27
C GLY A 47 2.34 15.83 0.56
N ALA A 48 3.64 16.07 0.78
CA ALA A 48 4.13 17.25 1.50
C ALA A 48 5.53 17.70 1.03
N ALA A 49 5.85 18.98 1.26
CA ALA A 49 7.20 19.50 1.07
C ALA A 49 7.57 20.46 2.21
N LEU A 50 8.78 20.32 2.74
CA LEU A 50 9.36 21.18 3.78
C LEU A 50 10.50 21.99 3.16
N LEU A 51 10.40 23.32 3.22
CA LEU A 51 11.43 24.24 2.75
C LEU A 51 12.14 24.85 3.95
N PHE A 52 13.46 24.70 4.02
CA PHE A 52 14.29 25.30 5.06
C PHE A 52 15.00 26.53 4.49
N VAL A 53 14.96 27.65 5.20
CA VAL A 53 15.55 28.93 4.74
C VAL A 53 16.50 29.46 5.81
N SER A 54 17.75 29.67 5.40
CA SER A 54 18.81 30.21 6.24
C SER A 54 18.57 31.69 6.54
N VAL A 55 18.38 32.03 7.81
CA VAL A 55 18.23 33.40 8.32
C VAL A 55 19.24 33.69 9.44
N PRO A 56 19.70 34.94 9.60
CA PRO A 56 20.69 35.28 10.63
C PRO A 56 20.10 35.32 12.05
N GLU A 57 18.79 35.49 12.19
CA GLU A 57 18.12 35.56 13.50
C GLU A 57 17.87 34.18 14.09
N PRO A 58 18.30 33.91 15.34
CA PRO A 58 17.93 32.67 16.01
C PRO A 58 16.43 32.65 16.35
N LYS A 59 15.86 31.45 16.38
CA LYS A 59 14.48 31.23 16.85
C LYS A 59 14.26 31.83 18.24
N SER A 60 13.25 32.69 18.36
CA SER A 60 12.97 33.44 19.59
C SER A 60 11.62 33.09 20.24
N VAL A 61 10.70 32.49 19.49
CA VAL A 61 9.34 32.13 19.96
C VAL A 61 8.92 30.77 19.44
N LYS A 62 7.92 30.15 20.07
CA LYS A 62 7.31 28.89 19.62
C LYS A 62 6.74 29.02 18.19
N ASN A 63 6.87 27.97 17.38
CA ASN A 63 6.23 27.89 16.07
C ASN A 63 4.70 28.01 16.20
N ARG A 64 4.08 28.78 15.30
CA ARG A 64 2.61 28.99 15.29
C ARG A 64 1.86 27.96 14.46
N VAL A 65 2.57 27.28 13.57
CA VAL A 65 2.12 26.10 12.85
C VAL A 65 2.67 24.88 13.58
N HIS A 66 1.85 23.85 13.74
CA HIS A 66 2.27 22.55 14.24
C HIS A 66 2.53 21.63 13.04
N LEU A 67 3.71 21.03 13.00
CA LEU A 67 4.03 19.95 12.09
C LEU A 67 3.85 18.64 12.85
N ASP A 68 2.91 17.81 12.40
CA ASP A 68 2.63 16.53 13.02
C ASP A 68 3.04 15.42 12.04
N ILE A 69 3.86 14.48 12.51
CA ILE A 69 4.30 13.32 11.74
C ILE A 69 3.73 12.04 12.33
N GLN A 70 3.49 11.06 11.47
CA GLN A 70 2.98 9.75 11.86
C GLN A 70 3.93 8.66 11.32
N PRO A 71 4.48 7.79 12.18
CA PRO A 71 5.27 6.65 11.71
C PRO A 71 4.38 5.67 10.94
N GLN A 72 4.93 5.14 9.84
CA GLN A 72 4.21 4.26 8.91
C GLN A 72 4.46 2.77 9.17
N ASP A 73 5.63 2.42 9.71
CA ASP A 73 6.13 1.05 9.82
C ASP A 73 6.54 0.66 11.25
N ARG A 74 6.33 1.55 12.22
CA ARG A 74 6.71 1.36 13.63
C ARG A 74 5.75 2.08 14.56
N THR A 75 5.87 1.80 15.85
CA THR A 75 5.10 2.50 16.90
C THR A 75 5.59 3.93 17.08
N ARG A 76 4.75 4.78 17.67
CA ARG A 76 5.14 6.14 18.10
C ARG A 76 6.39 6.12 18.97
N ASP A 77 6.47 5.17 19.90
CA ASP A 77 7.55 5.15 20.88
C ASP A 77 8.88 4.74 20.24
N GLU A 78 8.88 3.75 19.34
CA GLU A 78 10.07 3.39 18.54
C GLU A 78 10.51 4.55 17.63
N GLU A 79 9.56 5.29 17.05
CA GLU A 79 9.89 6.47 16.23
C GLU A 79 10.49 7.60 17.08
N VAL A 80 9.95 7.86 18.27
CA VAL A 80 10.55 8.83 19.20
C VAL A 80 11.98 8.44 19.54
N GLU A 81 12.26 7.17 19.85
CA GLU A 81 13.61 6.69 20.14
C GLU A 81 14.56 6.90 18.94
N ARG A 82 14.11 6.58 17.72
CA ARG A 82 14.88 6.82 16.50
C ARG A 82 15.20 8.29 16.30
N LEU A 83 14.22 9.17 16.45
CA LEU A 83 14.39 10.60 16.22
C LEU A 83 15.31 11.25 17.26
N LEU A 84 15.26 10.80 18.52
CA LEU A 84 16.22 11.20 19.54
C LEU A 84 17.65 10.79 19.17
N ALA A 85 17.84 9.59 18.62
CA ALA A 85 19.14 9.12 18.14
C ALA A 85 19.66 9.94 16.94
N LEU A 86 18.76 10.48 16.10
CA LEU A 86 19.10 11.38 14.98
C LEU A 86 19.42 12.82 15.41
N GLY A 87 19.21 13.17 16.69
CA GLY A 87 19.53 14.50 17.23
C GLY A 87 18.33 15.38 17.54
N ALA A 88 17.10 14.86 17.46
CA ALA A 88 15.93 15.55 18.00
C ALA A 88 15.99 15.59 19.54
N ARG A 89 15.20 16.48 20.15
CA ARG A 89 15.05 16.59 21.61
C ARG A 89 13.59 16.54 22.01
N LEU A 90 13.25 15.71 23.01
CA LEU A 90 11.92 15.71 23.63
C LEU A 90 11.67 17.03 24.37
N VAL A 91 10.61 17.76 23.99
CA VAL A 91 10.23 19.04 24.60
C VAL A 91 8.90 18.97 25.37
N GLY A 92 8.04 18.01 25.02
CA GLY A 92 6.78 17.78 25.73
C GLY A 92 6.34 16.34 25.57
N ASP A 93 6.05 15.67 26.68
CA ASP A 93 5.47 14.33 26.66
C ASP A 93 3.99 14.41 26.98
N HIS A 94 3.16 14.21 25.95
CA HIS A 94 1.70 14.25 26.06
C HIS A 94 1.08 12.86 25.86
N ARG A 95 1.91 11.81 25.91
CA ARG A 95 1.48 10.42 25.86
C ARG A 95 0.72 10.09 27.13
N ARG A 96 -0.36 9.32 26.98
CA ARG A 96 -1.26 8.94 28.07
C ARG A 96 -1.11 7.45 28.37
N PRO A 97 -1.39 7.02 29.62
CA PRO A 97 -1.33 5.60 29.98
C PRO A 97 -2.25 4.69 29.17
N ASP A 98 -3.28 5.25 28.53
CA ASP A 98 -4.19 4.53 27.64
C ASP A 98 -3.68 4.46 26.18
N GLY A 99 -2.39 4.74 25.94
CA GLY A 99 -1.74 4.71 24.62
C GLY A 99 -1.97 5.95 23.76
N ARG A 100 -3.01 6.76 24.03
CA ARG A 100 -3.33 7.97 23.26
C ARG A 100 -2.33 9.11 23.50
N GLY A 101 -2.46 10.17 22.71
CA GLY A 101 -1.61 11.36 22.80
C GLY A 101 -0.41 11.30 21.85
N TRP A 102 0.50 12.27 22.01
CA TRP A 102 1.65 12.47 21.12
C TRP A 102 2.89 12.83 21.96
N ALA A 103 4.07 12.74 21.34
CA ALA A 103 5.29 13.33 21.89
C ALA A 103 5.65 14.56 21.06
N THR A 104 5.92 15.70 21.69
CA THR A 104 6.46 16.87 21.01
C THR A 104 7.97 16.84 21.09
N LEU A 105 8.62 16.78 19.93
CA LEU A 105 10.06 16.87 19.76
C LEU A 105 10.43 18.24 19.19
N ALA A 106 11.70 18.59 19.30
CA ALA A 106 12.31 19.68 18.56
C ALA A 106 13.48 19.15 17.72
N ASP A 107 13.60 19.63 16.49
CA ASP A 107 14.74 19.34 15.63
C ASP A 107 16.05 19.97 16.19
N PRO A 108 17.22 19.73 15.57
CA PRO A 108 18.50 20.27 16.05
C PRO A 108 18.55 21.80 16.20
N GLU A 109 17.68 22.53 15.51
CA GLU A 109 17.59 23.98 15.55
C GLU A 109 16.44 24.50 16.45
N GLY A 110 15.69 23.58 17.06
CA GLY A 110 14.66 23.90 18.03
C GLY A 110 13.25 24.04 17.45
N ASN A 111 13.03 23.77 16.16
CA ASN A 111 11.69 23.79 15.59
C ASN A 111 10.86 22.61 16.11
N GLU A 112 9.68 22.93 16.65
CA GLU A 112 8.84 21.93 17.30
C GLU A 112 7.99 21.14 16.29
N PHE A 113 7.89 19.83 16.49
CA PHE A 113 7.01 18.92 15.75
C PHE A 113 6.45 17.81 16.65
N CYS A 114 5.29 17.26 16.31
CA CYS A 114 4.64 16.19 17.08
C CYS A 114 4.84 14.83 16.41
N VAL A 115 5.07 13.79 17.21
CA VAL A 115 5.05 12.38 16.78
C VAL A 115 3.75 11.77 17.27
N GLU A 116 2.86 11.47 16.33
CA GLU A 116 1.54 10.89 16.56
C GLU A 116 1.60 9.36 16.66
N CYS A 117 0.53 8.74 17.20
CA CYS A 117 0.34 7.30 17.08
C CYS A 117 0.32 6.85 15.62
N SER A 118 0.95 5.72 15.33
CA SER A 118 0.85 5.06 14.03
C SER A 118 -0.61 4.74 13.69
N ALA A 119 -0.89 4.47 12.41
CA ALA A 119 -2.23 4.07 11.99
C ALA A 119 -2.69 2.78 12.72
N VAL A 120 -1.76 1.84 12.93
CA VAL A 120 -1.99 0.57 13.65
C VAL A 120 -2.35 0.82 15.11
N GLU A 121 -1.56 1.64 15.81
CA GLU A 121 -1.81 1.99 17.20
C GLU A 121 -3.16 2.68 17.33
N ARG A 122 -3.45 3.63 16.45
CA ARG A 122 -4.72 4.37 16.44
C ARG A 122 -5.90 3.43 16.26
N ALA A 123 -5.84 2.55 15.27
CA ALA A 123 -6.91 1.58 14.98
C ALA A 123 -7.19 0.65 16.16
N THR A 124 -6.12 0.16 16.81
CA THR A 124 -6.21 -0.67 18.01
C THR A 124 -6.89 0.09 19.16
N LEU A 125 -6.52 1.36 19.37
CA LEU A 125 -7.07 2.19 20.44
C LEU A 125 -8.53 2.59 20.25
N THR A 126 -9.00 2.67 19.00
CA THR A 126 -10.39 3.01 18.66
C THR A 126 -11.25 1.78 18.38
N ALA A 127 -10.69 0.57 18.45
CA ALA A 127 -11.33 -0.67 18.02
C ALA A 127 -11.92 -0.56 16.59
N THR A 128 -11.27 0.23 15.74
CA THR A 128 -11.66 0.42 14.34
C THR A 128 -10.81 -0.48 13.47
N ARG A 129 -11.41 -1.12 12.47
CA ARG A 129 -10.67 -1.86 11.45
C ARG A 129 -9.69 -0.93 10.73
N MET A 130 -8.47 -1.41 10.50
CA MET A 130 -7.56 -0.74 9.58
C MET A 130 -8.05 -0.92 8.14
N PRO A 131 -8.29 0.17 7.38
CA PRO A 131 -8.64 0.05 5.99
C PRO A 131 -7.49 -0.53 5.18
N VAL A 132 -7.81 -1.17 4.05
CA VAL A 132 -6.82 -1.55 3.05
C VAL A 132 -6.36 -0.28 2.32
N ALA A 133 -5.05 -0.02 2.35
CA ALA A 133 -4.45 1.16 1.76
C ALA A 133 -3.85 0.88 0.37
N ALA A 134 -3.56 1.94 -0.38
CA ALA A 134 -2.83 1.81 -1.65
C ALA A 134 -1.44 1.16 -1.47
N ASP A 135 -0.75 1.47 -0.37
CA ASP A 135 0.57 0.89 -0.06
C ASP A 135 0.49 -0.62 0.22
N ASP A 136 -0.66 -1.15 0.66
CA ASP A 136 -0.86 -2.59 0.83
C ASP A 136 -0.82 -3.33 -0.53
N VAL A 137 -1.32 -2.71 -1.60
CA VAL A 137 -1.23 -3.23 -2.97
C VAL A 137 0.24 -3.31 -3.41
N THR A 138 1.00 -2.24 -3.17
CA THR A 138 2.45 -2.21 -3.47
C THR A 138 3.20 -3.30 -2.72
N THR A 139 2.93 -3.47 -1.42
CA THR A 139 3.54 -4.54 -0.63
C THR A 139 3.20 -5.93 -1.19
N ALA A 140 1.93 -6.20 -1.50
CA ALA A 140 1.51 -7.48 -2.07
C ALA A 140 2.23 -7.79 -3.39
N VAL A 141 2.29 -6.81 -4.29
CA VAL A 141 2.95 -6.95 -5.61
C VAL A 141 4.46 -7.15 -5.44
N HIS A 142 5.14 -6.41 -4.56
CA HIS A 142 6.57 -6.59 -4.33
C HIS A 142 6.91 -7.96 -3.76
N LEU A 143 6.09 -8.47 -2.82
CA LEU A 143 6.24 -9.83 -2.30
C LEU A 143 6.05 -10.86 -3.41
N ALA A 144 5.00 -10.72 -4.22
CA ALA A 144 4.74 -11.60 -5.36
C ALA A 144 5.89 -11.60 -6.36
N LEU A 145 6.41 -10.43 -6.73
CA LEU A 145 7.55 -10.29 -7.62
C LEU A 145 8.80 -10.97 -7.06
N ALA A 146 9.05 -10.88 -5.74
CA ALA A 146 10.18 -11.56 -5.11
C ALA A 146 10.08 -13.08 -5.27
N ALA A 147 8.92 -13.68 -4.97
CA ALA A 147 8.71 -15.12 -5.12
C ALA A 147 8.70 -15.57 -6.58
N LEU A 148 8.02 -14.85 -7.47
CA LEU A 148 7.89 -15.21 -8.88
C LEU A 148 9.23 -15.12 -9.64
N ARG A 149 10.18 -14.30 -9.19
CA ARG A 149 11.55 -14.26 -9.75
C ARG A 149 12.34 -15.54 -9.51
N GLU A 150 11.95 -16.35 -8.54
CA GLU A 150 12.59 -17.63 -8.24
C GLU A 150 12.02 -18.80 -9.05
N VAL A 151 10.93 -18.57 -9.80
CA VAL A 151 10.27 -19.61 -10.62
C VAL A 151 11.20 -20.08 -11.76
N PRO A 152 11.48 -21.39 -11.87
CA PRO A 152 12.31 -21.94 -12.95
C PRO A 152 11.73 -21.66 -14.35
N GLU A 153 12.61 -21.46 -15.34
CA GLU A 153 12.21 -21.09 -16.71
C GLU A 153 11.22 -22.10 -17.33
N ASP A 154 11.42 -23.39 -17.07
CA ASP A 154 10.59 -24.48 -17.58
C ASP A 154 9.22 -24.58 -16.89
N HIS A 155 9.03 -23.93 -15.74
CA HIS A 155 7.76 -23.95 -15.01
C HIS A 155 6.73 -22.92 -15.52
N TRP A 156 7.15 -21.94 -16.31
CA TRP A 156 6.26 -20.88 -16.81
C TRP A 156 5.15 -21.39 -17.75
N ARG A 157 5.34 -22.56 -18.37
CA ARG A 157 4.35 -23.23 -19.22
C ARG A 157 3.78 -24.50 -18.59
N ALA A 158 4.12 -24.79 -17.34
CA ALA A 158 3.51 -25.84 -16.56
C ALA A 158 2.21 -25.32 -15.89
N PRO A 159 1.26 -26.21 -15.56
CA PRO A 159 0.06 -25.84 -14.80
C PRO A 159 0.40 -25.11 -13.49
N ALA A 160 -0.36 -24.06 -13.17
CA ALA A 160 -0.25 -23.35 -11.90
C ALA A 160 -1.07 -24.07 -10.81
N GLY A 161 -0.43 -25.03 -10.14
CA GLY A 161 -1.06 -25.81 -9.09
C GLY A 161 -2.26 -26.60 -9.60
N SER A 162 -3.44 -26.33 -9.04
CA SER A 162 -4.69 -26.99 -9.44
C SER A 162 -5.44 -26.33 -10.60
N LEU A 163 -4.93 -25.20 -11.12
CA LEU A 163 -5.59 -24.45 -12.20
C LEU A 163 -5.44 -25.16 -13.56
N GLU A 164 -6.39 -24.91 -14.46
CA GLU A 164 -6.29 -25.30 -15.88
C GLU A 164 -5.37 -24.36 -16.70
N TRP A 165 -4.89 -23.29 -16.06
CA TRP A 165 -4.00 -22.28 -16.63
C TRP A 165 -2.54 -22.63 -16.33
N ASP A 166 -1.65 -22.28 -17.26
CA ASP A 166 -0.23 -22.34 -16.97
C ASP A 166 0.22 -21.17 -16.07
N SER A 167 1.44 -21.24 -15.54
CA SER A 167 2.00 -20.19 -14.68
C SER A 167 2.08 -18.82 -15.38
N TRP A 168 2.34 -18.79 -16.69
CA TRP A 168 2.33 -17.56 -17.49
C TRP A 168 0.93 -16.94 -17.53
N GLU A 169 -0.08 -17.72 -17.92
CA GLU A 169 -1.47 -17.30 -18.04
C GLU A 169 -2.01 -16.82 -16.69
N THR A 170 -1.62 -17.48 -15.60
CA THR A 170 -2.02 -17.11 -14.24
C THR A 170 -1.47 -15.74 -13.84
N VAL A 171 -0.20 -15.46 -14.11
CA VAL A 171 0.41 -14.15 -13.83
C VAL A 171 -0.07 -13.07 -14.82
N GLU A 172 -0.36 -13.43 -16.06
CA GLU A 172 -0.94 -12.51 -17.04
C GLU A 172 -2.39 -12.12 -16.69
N HIS A 173 -3.18 -13.07 -16.20
CA HIS A 173 -4.50 -12.80 -15.64
C HIS A 173 -4.42 -11.87 -14.43
N LEU A 174 -3.50 -12.14 -13.49
CA LEU A 174 -3.25 -11.25 -12.35
C LEU A 174 -2.89 -9.83 -12.79
N ASN A 175 -2.05 -9.69 -13.83
CA ASN A 175 -1.72 -8.40 -14.43
C ASN A 175 -2.98 -7.69 -14.96
N ASP A 176 -3.86 -8.42 -15.65
CA ASP A 176 -5.13 -7.87 -16.15
C ASP A 176 -6.09 -7.47 -15.03
N ASP A 177 -6.21 -8.25 -13.95
CA ASP A 177 -7.07 -7.90 -12.80
C ASP A 177 -6.65 -6.57 -12.18
N LEU A 178 -5.35 -6.40 -11.89
CA LEU A 178 -4.83 -5.16 -11.32
C LEU A 178 -5.06 -3.97 -12.27
N PHE A 179 -4.83 -4.16 -13.57
CA PHE A 179 -5.12 -3.15 -14.58
C PHE A 179 -6.61 -2.81 -14.66
N ALA A 180 -7.49 -3.80 -14.71
CA ALA A 180 -8.92 -3.64 -14.83
C ALA A 180 -9.49 -2.92 -13.60
N TYR A 181 -9.05 -3.27 -12.40
CA TYR A 181 -9.44 -2.59 -11.16
C TYR A 181 -8.99 -1.13 -11.14
N ALA A 182 -7.77 -0.84 -11.62
CA ALA A 182 -7.30 0.53 -11.78
C ALA A 182 -8.17 1.30 -12.80
N ALA A 183 -8.47 0.68 -13.93
CA ALA A 183 -9.29 1.25 -15.00
C ALA A 183 -10.73 1.54 -14.54
N GLN A 184 -11.31 0.69 -13.67
CA GLN A 184 -12.63 0.91 -13.07
C GLN A 184 -12.71 2.20 -12.24
N LEU A 185 -11.60 2.66 -11.67
CA LEU A 185 -11.52 3.90 -10.90
C LEU A 185 -11.20 5.14 -11.79
N GLY A 186 -10.78 4.92 -13.04
CA GLY A 186 -10.30 5.96 -13.96
C GLY A 186 -11.32 7.05 -14.32
N PRO A 187 -12.57 6.72 -14.68
CA PRO A 187 -13.56 7.72 -15.07
C PRO A 187 -13.93 8.64 -13.91
N ARG A 188 -14.11 9.93 -14.18
CA ARG A 188 -14.65 10.90 -13.18
C ARG A 188 -16.03 10.51 -12.64
N LYS A 189 -16.79 9.72 -13.40
CA LYS A 189 -18.08 9.16 -13.03
C LYS A 189 -18.08 7.69 -13.48
N PRO A 190 -17.54 6.78 -12.67
CA PRO A 190 -17.47 5.38 -13.06
C PRO A 190 -18.86 4.78 -13.30
N PRO A 191 -18.99 3.84 -14.25
CA PRO A 191 -20.22 3.09 -14.43
C PRO A 191 -20.52 2.22 -13.20
N LEU A 192 -21.80 2.05 -12.87
CA LEU A 192 -22.27 1.27 -11.71
C LEU A 192 -22.95 -0.05 -12.11
N ASP A 193 -23.15 -0.28 -13.40
CA ASP A 193 -23.91 -1.39 -13.99
C ASP A 193 -23.12 -2.21 -15.01
N ARG A 194 -21.88 -1.80 -15.30
CA ARG A 194 -20.99 -2.45 -16.26
C ARG A 194 -19.54 -2.06 -16.02
N GLU A 195 -18.63 -2.86 -16.55
CA GLU A 195 -17.22 -2.50 -16.62
C GLU A 195 -16.97 -1.32 -17.57
N VAL A 196 -15.86 -0.63 -17.35
CA VAL A 196 -15.27 0.29 -18.31
C VAL A 196 -14.95 -0.54 -19.56
N PRO A 197 -15.40 -0.10 -20.76
CA PRO A 197 -15.53 -0.99 -21.91
C PRO A 197 -14.19 -1.20 -22.64
N TYR A 198 -13.21 -1.80 -21.95
CA TYR A 198 -12.04 -2.40 -22.58
C TYR A 198 -12.45 -3.67 -23.33
N ARG A 199 -11.72 -4.01 -24.38
CA ARG A 199 -11.99 -5.20 -25.20
C ARG A 199 -11.37 -6.41 -24.52
N TRP A 200 -12.21 -7.38 -24.17
CA TRP A 200 -11.78 -8.69 -23.67
C TRP A 200 -11.40 -9.63 -24.82
N GLY A 201 -10.33 -10.40 -24.64
CA GLY A 201 -9.88 -11.44 -25.56
C GLY A 201 -9.24 -12.60 -24.80
N ALA A 202 -8.89 -13.69 -25.47
CA ALA A 202 -8.12 -14.80 -24.90
C ALA A 202 -7.17 -15.33 -25.98
N ASP A 203 -5.93 -15.66 -25.61
CA ASP A 203 -4.92 -16.15 -26.56
C ASP A 203 -5.14 -17.60 -26.97
N ARG A 204 -5.87 -18.38 -26.14
CA ARG A 204 -6.32 -19.72 -26.49
C ARG A 204 -7.71 -20.03 -25.95
N LYS A 205 -8.33 -21.05 -26.55
CA LYS A 205 -9.61 -21.58 -26.06
C LYS A 205 -9.44 -22.14 -24.64
N GLY A 206 -10.26 -21.67 -23.70
CA GLY A 206 -10.21 -22.07 -22.29
C GLY A 206 -9.11 -21.40 -21.47
N GLY A 207 -8.33 -20.49 -22.05
CA GLY A 207 -7.43 -19.61 -21.30
C GLY A 207 -8.21 -18.45 -20.65
N PRO A 208 -7.55 -17.66 -19.78
CA PRO A 208 -8.15 -16.49 -19.18
C PRO A 208 -8.54 -15.46 -20.24
N ALA A 209 -9.67 -14.78 -20.01
CA ALA A 209 -10.06 -13.65 -20.83
C ALA A 209 -9.50 -12.38 -20.20
N ASN A 210 -8.69 -11.62 -20.95
CA ASN A 210 -8.00 -10.43 -20.47
C ASN A 210 -8.24 -9.23 -21.41
N SER A 211 -8.05 -8.01 -20.88
CA SER A 211 -7.98 -6.76 -21.64
C SER A 211 -6.56 -6.39 -22.06
N ILE A 212 -5.56 -6.79 -21.28
CA ILE A 212 -4.13 -6.61 -21.58
C ILE A 212 -3.38 -7.95 -21.56
N PHE A 213 -2.31 -8.04 -22.35
CA PHE A 213 -1.49 -9.24 -22.52
C PHE A 213 -0.01 -8.85 -22.47
N ALA A 214 0.81 -9.69 -21.84
CA ALA A 214 2.25 -9.51 -21.85
C ALA A 214 2.82 -9.93 -23.20
N ASN A 215 3.89 -9.28 -23.65
CA ASN A 215 4.57 -9.71 -24.87
C ASN A 215 5.34 -11.03 -24.60
N PRO A 216 4.98 -12.17 -25.23
CA PRO A 216 5.65 -13.44 -24.98
C PRO A 216 7.15 -13.41 -25.31
N ASP A 217 7.57 -12.57 -26.27
CA ASP A 217 8.99 -12.43 -26.66
C ASP A 217 9.85 -11.78 -25.57
N ALA A 218 9.22 -11.09 -24.60
CA ALA A 218 9.92 -10.48 -23.46
C ALA A 218 10.22 -11.48 -22.33
N GLY A 219 9.70 -12.71 -22.43
CA GLY A 219 9.91 -13.78 -21.45
C GLY A 219 9.38 -13.45 -20.05
N PRO A 220 9.69 -14.30 -19.05
CA PRO A 220 9.23 -14.11 -17.67
C PRO A 220 9.61 -12.75 -17.07
N VAL A 221 10.80 -12.24 -17.41
CA VAL A 221 11.24 -10.92 -16.93
C VAL A 221 10.29 -9.82 -17.42
N GLY A 222 9.90 -9.85 -18.69
CA GLY A 222 8.93 -8.90 -19.25
C GLY A 222 7.53 -9.07 -18.64
N LEU A 223 7.08 -10.30 -18.41
CA LEU A 223 5.81 -10.57 -17.73
C LEU A 223 5.77 -9.95 -16.32
N LEU A 224 6.83 -10.13 -15.53
CA LEU A 224 6.93 -9.54 -14.19
C LEU A 224 7.01 -8.01 -14.23
N GLN A 225 7.61 -7.41 -15.26
CA GLN A 225 7.56 -5.96 -15.45
C GLN A 225 6.13 -5.47 -15.73
N THR A 226 5.31 -6.23 -16.46
CA THR A 226 3.89 -5.87 -16.65
C THR A 226 3.09 -5.95 -15.35
N LEU A 227 3.33 -6.98 -14.53
CA LEU A 227 2.74 -7.10 -13.20
C LEU A 227 3.09 -5.90 -12.30
N GLU A 228 4.36 -5.52 -12.25
CA GLU A 228 4.82 -4.35 -11.50
C GLU A 228 4.13 -3.06 -11.97
N ALA A 229 4.00 -2.88 -13.30
CA ALA A 229 3.33 -1.72 -13.88
C ALA A 229 1.83 -1.66 -13.54
N SER A 230 1.11 -2.78 -13.65
CA SER A 230 -0.33 -2.83 -13.34
C SER A 230 -0.60 -2.70 -11.84
N GLY A 231 0.26 -3.27 -10.99
CA GLY A 231 0.26 -3.00 -9.56
C GLY A 231 0.41 -1.52 -9.25
N ALA A 232 1.39 -0.85 -9.87
CA ALA A 232 1.60 0.59 -9.70
C ALA A 232 0.40 1.43 -10.19
N LEU A 233 -0.27 1.02 -11.29
CA LEU A 233 -1.50 1.67 -11.76
C LEU A 233 -2.61 1.56 -10.71
N LEU A 234 -2.86 0.37 -10.16
CA LEU A 234 -3.87 0.20 -9.11
C LEU A 234 -3.52 1.01 -7.86
N THR A 235 -2.28 0.94 -7.37
CA THR A 235 -1.81 1.75 -6.24
C THR A 235 -2.07 3.24 -6.48
N ALA A 236 -1.70 3.77 -7.65
CA ALA A 236 -1.89 5.18 -7.97
C ALA A 236 -3.37 5.58 -8.01
N MET A 237 -4.21 4.74 -8.61
CA MET A 237 -5.65 4.98 -8.69
C MET A 237 -6.31 4.92 -7.31
N VAL A 238 -5.99 3.93 -6.48
CA VAL A 238 -6.51 3.83 -5.11
C VAL A 238 -6.09 5.04 -4.28
N ARG A 239 -4.83 5.48 -4.40
CA ARG A 239 -4.30 6.63 -3.63
C ARG A 239 -4.96 7.96 -3.99
N THR A 240 -5.31 8.15 -5.27
CA THR A 240 -5.78 9.45 -5.78
C THR A 240 -7.29 9.55 -5.93
N THR A 241 -7.99 8.41 -5.98
CA THR A 241 -9.44 8.37 -6.10
C THR A 241 -10.10 8.65 -4.75
N ALA A 242 -11.09 9.54 -4.73
CA ALA A 242 -11.81 9.87 -3.50
C ALA A 242 -12.55 8.64 -2.95
N ALA A 243 -12.54 8.46 -1.63
CA ALA A 243 -13.08 7.28 -0.95
C ALA A 243 -14.60 7.09 -1.13
N ASP A 244 -15.33 8.14 -1.52
CA ASP A 244 -16.77 8.09 -1.82
C ASP A 244 -17.09 7.67 -3.26
N VAL A 245 -16.08 7.53 -4.12
CA VAL A 245 -16.25 7.02 -5.48
C VAL A 245 -16.74 5.58 -5.43
N ARG A 246 -17.64 5.25 -6.35
CA ARG A 246 -18.22 3.92 -6.52
C ARG A 246 -18.06 3.49 -7.96
N SER A 247 -17.68 2.24 -8.18
CA SER A 247 -17.55 1.64 -9.52
C SER A 247 -18.01 0.19 -9.52
N TYR A 248 -18.48 -0.26 -10.68
CA TYR A 248 -18.97 -1.62 -10.87
C TYR A 248 -17.86 -2.67 -10.72
N HIS A 249 -18.20 -3.81 -10.15
CA HIS A 249 -17.49 -5.07 -10.28
C HIS A 249 -18.55 -6.18 -10.46
N SER A 250 -18.21 -7.30 -11.09
CA SER A 250 -19.15 -8.41 -11.34
C SER A 250 -19.78 -8.96 -10.05
N TYR A 251 -19.08 -8.83 -8.92
CA TYR A 251 -19.57 -9.19 -7.59
C TYR A 251 -20.33 -8.08 -6.84
N GLY A 252 -20.43 -6.88 -7.40
CA GLY A 252 -21.21 -5.76 -6.89
C GLY A 252 -20.46 -4.43 -7.01
N VAL A 253 -21.12 -3.33 -6.70
CA VAL A 253 -20.48 -2.00 -6.69
C VAL A 253 -19.46 -1.94 -5.55
N SER A 254 -18.26 -1.47 -5.86
CA SER A 254 -17.13 -1.35 -4.93
C SER A 254 -16.61 0.10 -4.85
N ASP A 255 -15.75 0.35 -3.88
CA ASP A 255 -15.01 1.59 -3.64
C ASP A 255 -13.50 1.38 -3.84
N PRO A 256 -12.67 2.45 -3.78
CA PRO A 256 -11.22 2.30 -3.96
C PRO A 256 -10.57 1.29 -3.00
N GLU A 257 -11.01 1.27 -1.74
CA GLU A 257 -10.54 0.27 -0.77
C GLU A 257 -10.88 -1.16 -1.21
N GLY A 258 -12.12 -1.39 -1.67
CA GLY A 258 -12.54 -2.69 -2.15
C GLY A 258 -11.71 -3.16 -3.34
N PHE A 259 -11.46 -2.30 -4.34
CA PHE A 259 -10.59 -2.65 -5.46
C PHE A 259 -9.13 -2.93 -5.03
N ALA A 260 -8.61 -2.19 -4.05
CA ALA A 260 -7.31 -2.48 -3.46
C ALA A 260 -7.28 -3.87 -2.81
N ALA A 261 -8.29 -4.18 -2.00
CA ALA A 261 -8.42 -5.48 -1.33
C ALA A 261 -8.53 -6.62 -2.34
N MET A 262 -9.30 -6.43 -3.42
CA MET A 262 -9.47 -7.41 -4.50
C MET A 262 -8.12 -7.67 -5.18
N GLY A 263 -7.41 -6.62 -5.58
CA GLY A 263 -6.09 -6.74 -6.19
C GLY A 263 -5.07 -7.44 -5.29
N ILE A 264 -5.10 -7.19 -3.98
CA ILE A 264 -4.24 -7.89 -3.01
C ILE A 264 -4.62 -9.38 -2.94
N VAL A 265 -5.91 -9.71 -2.78
CA VAL A 265 -6.34 -11.12 -2.74
C VAL A 265 -5.88 -11.83 -4.00
N GLU A 266 -6.16 -11.31 -5.19
CA GLU A 266 -5.74 -11.90 -6.46
C GLU A 266 -4.21 -12.09 -6.50
N THR A 267 -3.45 -11.07 -6.12
CA THR A 267 -1.98 -11.14 -6.07
C THR A 267 -1.50 -12.26 -5.16
N LEU A 268 -2.06 -12.36 -3.95
CA LEU A 268 -1.59 -13.33 -2.96
C LEU A 268 -1.93 -14.77 -3.34
N VAL A 269 -3.15 -14.99 -3.81
CA VAL A 269 -3.65 -16.34 -4.12
C VAL A 269 -3.14 -16.86 -5.45
N HIS A 270 -3.01 -16.02 -6.49
CA HIS A 270 -2.45 -16.47 -7.77
C HIS A 270 -0.93 -16.63 -7.73
N THR A 271 -0.22 -15.88 -6.89
CA THR A 271 1.19 -16.21 -6.60
C THR A 271 1.30 -17.57 -5.92
N HIS A 272 0.43 -17.85 -4.93
CA HIS A 272 0.37 -19.17 -4.31
C HIS A 272 0.08 -20.27 -5.35
N ASP A 273 -0.85 -20.03 -6.28
CA ASP A 273 -1.19 -20.99 -7.32
C ASP A 273 0.03 -21.40 -8.15
N VAL A 274 0.90 -20.44 -8.49
CA VAL A 274 2.13 -20.67 -9.26
C VAL A 274 3.21 -21.40 -8.46
N VAL A 275 3.41 -21.02 -7.20
CA VAL A 275 4.60 -21.44 -6.42
C VAL A 275 4.34 -22.63 -5.47
N GLN A 276 3.09 -23.04 -5.24
CA GLN A 276 2.76 -24.06 -4.22
C GLN A 276 3.43 -25.43 -4.43
N ASP A 277 3.70 -25.80 -5.69
CA ASP A 277 4.35 -27.07 -6.04
C ASP A 277 5.88 -26.93 -6.18
N LEU A 278 6.43 -25.76 -5.86
CA LEU A 278 7.85 -25.43 -5.94
C LEU A 278 8.44 -25.28 -4.53
N ASP A 279 9.76 -25.45 -4.41
CA ASP A 279 10.51 -25.17 -3.18
C ASP A 279 10.80 -23.65 -3.05
N ILE A 280 9.75 -22.83 -3.12
CA ILE A 280 9.81 -21.36 -3.02
C ILE A 280 9.01 -20.95 -1.78
N ALA A 281 9.64 -20.21 -0.88
CA ALA A 281 8.97 -19.76 0.34
C ALA A 281 7.89 -18.72 0.03
N TRP A 282 6.64 -19.05 0.35
CA TRP A 282 5.50 -18.15 0.18
C TRP A 282 4.64 -18.06 1.45
N ALA A 283 4.80 -16.95 2.18
CA ALA A 283 4.07 -16.67 3.41
C ALA A 283 3.70 -15.18 3.47
N PRO A 284 2.52 -14.79 2.94
CA PRO A 284 2.05 -13.41 3.02
C PRO A 284 1.91 -12.90 4.46
N PRO A 285 2.17 -11.60 4.73
CA PRO A 285 2.04 -11.03 6.07
C PRO A 285 0.64 -11.22 6.67
N THR A 286 0.61 -11.67 7.93
CA THR A 286 -0.63 -11.96 8.66
C THR A 286 -1.57 -10.76 8.74
N ASP A 287 -1.02 -9.57 8.95
CA ASP A 287 -1.78 -8.31 9.06
C ASP A 287 -2.39 -7.90 7.71
N LEU A 288 -1.69 -8.13 6.61
CA LEU A 288 -2.18 -7.88 5.26
C LEU A 288 -3.36 -8.82 4.94
N CYS A 289 -3.20 -10.12 5.23
CA CYS A 289 -4.27 -11.13 5.10
C CYS A 289 -5.49 -10.75 5.96
N ASP A 290 -5.28 -10.29 7.19
CA ASP A 290 -6.36 -9.88 8.07
C ASP A 290 -7.16 -8.70 7.53
N ARG A 291 -6.48 -7.66 7.02
CA ARG A 291 -7.15 -6.48 6.45
C ARG A 291 -8.03 -6.84 5.26
N VAL A 292 -7.56 -7.68 4.34
CA VAL A 292 -8.35 -8.09 3.17
C VAL A 292 -9.50 -9.04 3.53
N LEU A 293 -9.29 -9.94 4.49
CA LEU A 293 -10.36 -10.78 5.03
C LEU A 293 -11.46 -9.92 5.64
N ALA A 294 -11.10 -9.00 6.53
CA ALA A 294 -12.06 -8.09 7.16
C ALA A 294 -12.80 -7.21 6.13
N ARG A 295 -12.17 -6.86 4.99
CA ARG A 295 -12.80 -6.06 3.93
C ARG A 295 -13.72 -6.85 3.00
N LEU A 296 -13.33 -8.05 2.58
CA LEU A 296 -13.99 -8.81 1.51
C LEU A 296 -14.75 -10.05 1.98
N PHE A 297 -14.37 -10.59 3.15
CA PHE A 297 -14.90 -11.81 3.74
C PHE A 297 -15.26 -11.55 5.23
N PRO A 298 -16.24 -10.68 5.53
CA PRO A 298 -16.54 -10.27 6.89
C PRO A 298 -17.00 -11.43 7.81
N ASP A 299 -17.49 -12.52 7.22
CA ASP A 299 -17.91 -13.73 7.94
C ASP A 299 -16.79 -14.78 8.04
N ALA A 300 -15.57 -14.45 7.58
CA ALA A 300 -14.42 -15.32 7.70
C ALA A 300 -14.07 -15.51 9.18
N PRO A 301 -13.66 -16.73 9.57
CA PRO A 301 -13.31 -17.00 10.94
C PRO A 301 -12.07 -16.26 11.41
N ASP A 302 -11.98 -15.98 12.70
CA ASP A 302 -10.89 -15.28 13.37
C ASP A 302 -10.06 -16.19 14.31
N ASP A 303 -10.34 -17.49 14.31
CA ASP A 303 -9.76 -18.49 15.23
C ASP A 303 -8.56 -19.27 14.66
N ALA A 304 -8.05 -18.86 13.50
CA ALA A 304 -6.97 -19.54 12.79
C ALA A 304 -6.01 -18.54 12.11
N ASP A 305 -4.87 -19.06 11.64
CA ASP A 305 -3.90 -18.30 10.84
C ASP A 305 -4.57 -17.62 9.64
N ARG A 306 -4.29 -16.32 9.47
CA ARG A 306 -5.01 -15.46 8.52
C ARG A 306 -4.74 -15.83 7.06
N TRP A 307 -3.54 -16.30 6.75
CA TRP A 307 -3.23 -16.79 5.40
C TRP A 307 -4.00 -18.09 5.09
N THR A 308 -4.02 -19.02 6.03
CA THR A 308 -4.80 -20.27 5.93
C THR A 308 -6.29 -19.98 5.76
N VAL A 309 -6.85 -19.03 6.51
CA VAL A 309 -8.24 -18.60 6.38
C VAL A 309 -8.51 -17.98 5.01
N LEU A 310 -7.58 -17.20 4.46
CA LEU A 310 -7.71 -16.61 3.12
C LEU A 310 -7.70 -17.67 2.02
N LEU A 311 -6.81 -18.67 2.09
CA LEU A 311 -6.82 -19.81 1.18
C LEU A 311 -8.13 -20.60 1.27
N TRP A 312 -8.64 -20.85 2.48
CA TRP A 312 -9.94 -21.51 2.65
C TRP A 312 -11.10 -20.68 2.11
N SER A 313 -11.13 -19.37 2.39
CA SER A 313 -12.19 -18.45 1.94
C SER A 313 -12.25 -18.33 0.41
N THR A 314 -11.13 -18.64 -0.26
CA THR A 314 -11.02 -18.65 -1.73
C THR A 314 -11.00 -20.06 -2.33
N GLY A 315 -11.35 -21.08 -1.55
CA GLY A 315 -11.51 -22.47 -2.01
C GLY A 315 -10.22 -23.22 -2.36
N ARG A 316 -9.05 -22.70 -1.97
CA ARG A 316 -7.73 -23.26 -2.28
C ARG A 316 -7.21 -24.24 -1.22
N ALA A 317 -7.69 -24.14 0.01
CA ALA A 317 -7.26 -25.01 1.09
C ALA A 317 -8.43 -25.45 2.00
N ALA A 318 -8.26 -26.60 2.64
CA ALA A 318 -9.14 -27.02 3.73
C ALA A 318 -8.81 -26.27 5.03
N LEU A 319 -9.81 -26.01 5.85
CA LEU A 319 -9.65 -25.46 7.20
C LEU A 319 -10.21 -26.47 8.21
N PRO A 320 -9.42 -26.98 9.18
CA PRO A 320 -9.86 -28.02 10.09
C PRO A 320 -11.16 -27.67 10.83
N GLY A 321 -12.10 -28.61 10.85
CA GLY A 321 -13.40 -28.42 11.51
C GLY A 321 -14.43 -27.63 10.70
N ARG A 322 -14.14 -27.29 9.44
CA ARG A 322 -15.04 -26.52 8.56
C ARG A 322 -15.24 -27.24 7.23
N GLU A 323 -16.40 -27.01 6.61
CA GLU A 323 -16.69 -27.52 5.27
C GLU A 323 -15.78 -26.88 4.23
N HIS A 324 -15.46 -27.63 3.18
CA HIS A 324 -14.66 -27.12 2.07
C HIS A 324 -15.47 -26.11 1.24
N VAL A 325 -14.88 -24.95 0.96
CA VAL A 325 -15.50 -23.92 0.13
C VAL A 325 -15.37 -24.33 -1.34
N THR A 326 -16.49 -24.64 -1.99
CA THR A 326 -16.54 -25.02 -3.41
C THR A 326 -17.02 -23.90 -4.33
N SER A 327 -17.57 -22.84 -3.76
CA SER A 327 -17.94 -21.60 -4.45
C SER A 327 -17.85 -20.46 -3.45
N TRP A 328 -17.29 -19.34 -3.88
CA TRP A 328 -17.11 -18.16 -3.06
C TRP A 328 -17.40 -16.89 -3.86
N LYS A 329 -17.64 -15.79 -3.14
CA LYS A 329 -17.87 -14.47 -3.71
C LYS A 329 -17.34 -13.41 -2.76
N TRP A 330 -16.72 -12.37 -3.28
CA TRP A 330 -16.36 -11.19 -2.48
C TRP A 330 -17.58 -10.40 -2.05
N ARG A 331 -17.52 -9.81 -0.86
CA ARG A 331 -18.36 -8.65 -0.53
C ARG A 331 -17.80 -7.38 -1.18
N SER A 332 -18.23 -7.10 -2.41
CA SER A 332 -17.81 -5.88 -3.12
C SER A 332 -18.32 -4.59 -2.47
N ALA A 333 -19.56 -4.59 -1.99
CA ALA A 333 -20.18 -3.43 -1.35
C ALA A 333 -19.28 -2.87 -0.23
N PRO A 334 -19.10 -1.54 -0.15
CA PRO A 334 -18.42 -0.90 0.98
C PRO A 334 -18.99 -1.41 2.30
N LEU A 335 -18.11 -1.51 3.31
CA LEU A 335 -18.58 -1.71 4.67
C LEU A 335 -19.25 -0.40 5.13
N ASP A 336 -20.36 -0.51 5.85
CA ASP A 336 -20.96 0.64 6.50
C ASP A 336 -19.93 1.24 7.47
N ALA A 337 -19.85 2.58 7.54
CA ALA A 337 -19.02 3.25 8.53
C ALA A 337 -19.58 2.90 9.92
N VAL A 338 -18.85 2.09 10.69
CA VAL A 338 -19.17 1.73 12.07
C VAL A 338 -18.88 2.90 13.00
#